data_AF-A0A7C5R4L9-F1
#
_entry.id   AF-A0A7C5R4L9-F1
#
_cell.length_a   1.000
_cell.length_b   1.000
_cell.length_c   1.000
_cell.angle_alpha   90.00
_cell.angle_beta   90.00
_cell.angle_gamma   90.00
#
_symmetry.space_group_name_H-M   'P 1'
#
loop_
_entity.id
_entity.type
_entity.pdbx_description
1 polymer ?
#
loop_
_entity_poly.entity_id
_entity_poly.type
_entity_poly.pdbx_seq_one_letter_code
_entity_poly.pdbx_strand_id
1 'polypeptide(L)'
;MAQSIDVSYDTKIPNNIGLSSDRRVLKALEKWHPGYIDWWKGSGPDGFLDDLVYLRTAVSVDPKGWAKFGYVKMPEYRWGILLAPQVEGRVIPCGTHYGEPAWQEVPGEYRAMLRRLIVIQGDTEPASVEQQRYLGKTAPSLYDMRNLFQVNVEEGRHLWAMVYL
;
A
#
# COMPACT_ATOMS: atom_id res chain seq x y z
N MET A 1 17.57 12.83 16.85
CA MET A 1 16.15 12.46 17.02
C MET A 1 15.63 12.12 15.64
N ALA A 2 15.04 10.93 15.42
CA ALA A 2 14.43 10.64 14.14
C ALA A 2 13.27 11.62 13.93
N GLN A 3 13.28 12.39 12.83
CA GLN A 3 12.14 13.21 12.45
C GLN A 3 10.93 12.28 12.29
N SER A 4 9.82 12.59 12.94
CA SER A 4 8.54 11.96 12.64
C SER A 4 8.21 12.28 11.17
N ILE A 5 8.24 11.29 10.30
CA ILE A 5 7.85 11.46 8.90
C ILE A 5 6.33 11.39 8.87
N ASP A 6 5.69 12.55 9.04
CA ASP A 6 4.24 12.67 8.97
C ASP A 6 3.73 12.39 7.55
N VAL A 7 2.56 11.74 7.46
CA VAL A 7 1.91 11.45 6.17
C VAL A 7 1.28 12.72 5.63
N SER A 8 1.65 13.10 4.42
CA SER A 8 1.04 14.19 3.69
C SER A 8 -0.30 13.77 3.08
N TYR A 9 -1.27 14.68 3.16
CA TYR A 9 -2.61 14.56 2.57
C TYR A 9 -2.87 15.62 1.49
N ASP A 10 -1.83 16.30 1.03
CA ASP A 10 -1.87 17.32 -0.03
C ASP A 10 -2.30 16.76 -1.39
N THR A 11 -2.16 15.46 -1.60
CA THR A 11 -2.64 14.76 -2.79
C THR A 11 -3.80 13.79 -2.47
N LYS A 12 -4.40 13.21 -3.52
CA LYS A 12 -5.39 12.14 -3.36
C LYS A 12 -4.79 10.88 -2.71
N ILE A 13 -3.47 10.70 -2.78
CA ILE A 13 -2.75 9.52 -2.31
C ILE A 13 -1.93 9.92 -1.07
N PRO A 14 -2.36 9.56 0.15
CA PRO A 14 -1.59 9.85 1.35
C PRO A 14 -0.19 9.23 1.25
N ASN A 15 0.86 9.96 1.60
CA ASN A 15 2.21 9.42 1.46
C ASN A 15 3.25 10.10 2.36
N ASN A 16 4.40 9.48 2.53
CA ASN A 16 5.53 10.00 3.31
C ASN A 16 6.84 10.10 2.48
N ILE A 17 6.69 10.12 1.15
CA ILE A 17 7.79 10.05 0.16
C ILE A 17 7.95 11.36 -0.64
N GLY A 18 7.23 12.42 -0.26
CA GLY A 18 7.29 13.71 -0.96
C GLY A 18 6.67 13.65 -2.37
N LEU A 19 5.60 12.86 -2.57
CA LEU A 19 5.02 12.60 -3.88
C LEU A 19 4.62 13.87 -4.65
N SER A 20 4.22 14.94 -3.95
CA SER A 20 3.88 16.23 -4.58
C SER A 20 5.08 16.94 -5.22
N SER A 21 6.29 16.61 -4.81
CA SER A 21 7.53 17.13 -5.40
C SER A 21 7.91 16.37 -6.68
N ASP A 22 7.55 15.09 -6.80
CA ASP A 22 7.74 14.30 -8.02
C ASP A 22 6.47 14.29 -8.89
N ARG A 23 6.33 15.33 -9.70
CA ARG A 23 5.19 15.49 -10.62
C ARG A 23 5.04 14.36 -11.63
N ARG A 24 6.13 13.67 -11.99
CA ARG A 24 6.09 12.58 -12.98
C ARG A 24 5.46 11.35 -12.36
N VAL A 25 5.91 10.96 -11.18
CA VAL A 25 5.36 9.80 -10.45
C VAL A 25 3.93 10.08 -10.01
N LEU A 26 3.65 11.27 -9.47
CA LEU A 26 2.29 11.67 -9.08
C LEU A 26 1.29 11.51 -10.23
N LYS A 27 1.61 12.06 -11.42
CA LYS A 27 0.75 11.97 -12.60
C LYS A 27 0.55 10.53 -13.08
N ALA A 28 1.57 9.68 -12.97
CA ALA A 28 1.47 8.28 -13.35
C ALA A 28 0.53 7.51 -12.40
N LEU A 29 0.65 7.73 -11.09
CA LEU A 29 -0.22 7.11 -10.08
C LEU A 29 -1.66 7.63 -10.16
N GLU A 30 -1.86 8.93 -10.40
CA GLU A 30 -3.20 9.49 -10.61
C GLU A 30 -3.88 8.94 -11.88
N LYS A 31 -3.10 8.59 -12.91
CA LYS A 31 -3.61 7.91 -14.12
C LYS A 31 -3.98 6.45 -13.83
N TRP A 32 -3.26 5.78 -12.94
CA TRP A 32 -3.52 4.39 -12.56
C TRP A 32 -4.71 4.26 -11.59
N HIS A 33 -4.89 5.22 -10.69
CA HIS A 33 -5.90 5.21 -9.63
C HIS A 33 -7.33 4.85 -10.11
N PRO A 34 -7.89 5.40 -11.20
CA PRO A 34 -9.23 5.03 -11.65
C PRO A 34 -9.35 3.54 -11.99
N GLY A 35 -8.35 2.96 -12.66
CA GLY A 35 -8.35 1.53 -13.00
C GLY A 35 -8.27 0.63 -11.76
N TYR A 36 -7.54 1.06 -10.73
CA TYR A 36 -7.54 0.39 -9.43
C TYR A 36 -8.92 0.42 -8.77
N ILE A 37 -9.60 1.57 -8.78
CA ILE A 37 -10.95 1.68 -8.22
C ILE A 37 -11.96 0.83 -8.99
N ASP A 38 -11.85 0.77 -10.32
CA ASP A 38 -12.71 -0.08 -11.13
C ASP A 38 -12.47 -1.56 -10.83
N TRP A 39 -11.20 -1.99 -10.70
CA TRP A 39 -10.86 -3.34 -10.22
C TRP A 39 -11.44 -3.59 -8.82
N TRP A 40 -11.27 -2.68 -7.86
CA TRP A 40 -11.79 -2.85 -6.50
C TRP A 40 -13.32 -3.03 -6.49
N LYS A 41 -14.04 -2.27 -7.32
CA LYS A 41 -15.50 -2.41 -7.45
C LYS A 41 -15.90 -3.74 -8.11
N GLY A 42 -15.09 -4.25 -9.05
CA GLY A 42 -15.36 -5.50 -9.77
C GLY A 42 -14.92 -6.77 -9.02
N SER A 43 -13.89 -6.67 -8.18
CA SER A 43 -13.16 -7.80 -7.60
C SER A 43 -13.00 -7.76 -6.07
N GLY A 44 -13.33 -6.64 -5.42
CA GLY A 44 -13.34 -6.50 -3.97
C GLY A 44 -14.53 -7.20 -3.30
N PRO A 45 -14.74 -6.96 -1.98
CA PRO A 45 -15.79 -7.61 -1.20
C PRO A 45 -17.19 -7.47 -1.81
N ASP A 46 -17.76 -8.59 -2.22
CA ASP A 46 -18.95 -8.67 -3.07
C ASP A 46 -20.23 -8.33 -2.29
N GLY A 47 -20.90 -7.24 -2.67
CA GLY A 47 -22.12 -6.76 -2.01
C GLY A 47 -21.91 -5.78 -0.86
N PHE A 48 -20.66 -5.37 -0.58
CA PHE A 48 -20.31 -4.53 0.58
C PHE A 48 -19.69 -3.17 0.20
N LEU A 49 -19.77 -2.75 -1.07
CA LEU A 49 -19.11 -1.52 -1.55
C LEU A 49 -19.67 -0.25 -0.90
N ASP A 50 -20.96 -0.24 -0.57
CA ASP A 50 -21.67 0.92 0.00
C ASP A 50 -21.75 0.90 1.53
N ASP A 51 -21.26 -0.15 2.17
CA ASP A 51 -21.33 -0.32 3.62
C ASP A 51 -20.29 0.55 4.33
N LEU A 52 -20.70 1.14 5.45
CA LEU A 52 -19.79 1.80 6.38
C LEU A 52 -19.07 0.77 7.24
N VAL A 53 -17.79 0.58 6.99
CA VAL A 53 -16.95 -0.38 7.73
C VAL A 53 -16.01 0.36 8.67
N TYR A 54 -15.91 -0.08 9.92
CA TYR A 54 -15.00 0.50 10.91
C TYR A 54 -13.56 0.00 10.69
N LEU A 55 -12.79 0.74 9.91
CA LEU A 55 -11.45 0.35 9.46
C LEU A 55 -10.36 1.22 10.08
N ARG A 56 -9.16 0.64 10.14
CA ARG A 56 -7.90 1.31 10.42
C ARG A 56 -7.31 1.85 9.12
N THR A 57 -6.88 3.10 9.11
CA THR A 57 -6.11 3.71 8.02
C THR A 57 -4.78 4.21 8.57
N ALA A 58 -3.69 3.91 7.85
CA ALA A 58 -2.35 4.36 8.22
C ALA A 58 -2.19 5.86 7.95
N VAL A 59 -1.75 6.61 8.96
CA VAL A 59 -1.60 8.08 8.95
C VAL A 59 -0.19 8.53 9.36
N SER A 60 0.67 7.61 9.79
CA SER A 60 2.08 7.85 10.10
C SER A 60 2.85 6.53 9.98
N VAL A 61 4.18 6.59 9.99
CA VAL A 61 5.08 5.42 10.14
C VAL A 61 5.72 5.37 11.54
N ASP A 62 5.34 6.28 12.45
CA ASP A 62 5.79 6.29 13.85
C ASP A 62 5.11 5.16 14.65
N PRO A 63 5.89 4.29 15.35
CA PRO A 63 5.36 3.27 16.24
C PRO A 63 4.34 3.77 17.28
N LYS A 64 4.41 5.05 17.70
CA LYS A 64 3.56 5.63 18.75
C LYS A 64 2.18 6.08 18.28
N GLY A 65 1.92 6.15 16.98
CA GLY A 65 0.68 6.76 16.47
C GLY A 65 0.48 6.63 14.97
N TRP A 66 0.58 5.42 14.43
CA TRP A 66 0.58 5.19 12.98
C TRP A 66 -0.81 5.10 12.33
N ALA A 67 -1.89 5.04 13.11
CA ALA A 67 -3.20 4.64 12.60
C ALA A 67 -4.37 5.44 13.18
N LYS A 68 -5.35 5.73 12.32
CA LYS A 68 -6.66 6.27 12.69
C LYS A 68 -7.74 5.23 12.41
N PHE A 69 -8.72 5.12 13.31
CA PHE A 69 -9.90 4.29 13.10
C PHE A 69 -11.12 5.15 12.77
N GLY A 70 -11.99 4.67 11.89
CA GLY A 70 -13.23 5.34 11.54
C GLY A 70 -14.10 4.51 10.61
N TYR A 71 -15.36 4.90 10.49
CA TYR A 71 -16.26 4.33 9.49
C TYR A 71 -15.96 4.94 8.12
N VAL A 72 -15.81 4.08 7.11
CA VAL A 72 -15.55 4.48 5.73
C VAL A 72 -16.19 3.48 4.79
N LYS A 73 -16.67 3.94 3.63
CA LYS A 73 -16.99 3.05 2.52
C LYS A 73 -15.68 2.56 1.92
N MET A 74 -15.51 1.25 1.74
CA MET A 74 -14.23 0.71 1.26
C MET A 74 -13.70 1.36 -0.04
N PRO A 75 -14.52 1.68 -1.07
CA PRO A 75 -14.05 2.41 -2.26
C PRO A 75 -13.49 3.82 -1.98
N GLU A 76 -13.80 4.40 -0.82
CA GLU A 76 -13.31 5.71 -0.36
C GLU A 76 -12.11 5.58 0.59
N TYR A 77 -11.65 4.35 0.85
CA TYR A 77 -10.48 4.12 1.68
C TYR A 77 -9.27 4.86 1.11
N ARG A 78 -8.47 5.45 2.00
CA ARG A 78 -7.33 6.28 1.63
C ARG A 78 -6.08 5.41 1.50
N TRP A 79 -5.96 4.68 0.40
CA TRP A 79 -4.75 3.89 0.09
C TRP A 79 -3.54 4.81 -0.10
N GLY A 80 -2.56 4.65 0.78
CA GLY A 80 -1.36 5.49 0.80
C GLY A 80 -0.06 4.72 0.60
N ILE A 81 0.99 5.45 0.23
CA ILE A 81 2.35 4.94 -0.01
C ILE A 81 3.24 5.36 1.16
N LEU A 82 3.64 4.37 1.96
CA LEU A 82 4.37 4.57 3.21
C LEU A 82 5.65 3.74 3.20
N LEU A 83 6.81 4.40 3.23
CA LEU A 83 8.11 3.77 3.38
C LEU A 83 8.64 3.96 4.80
N ALA A 84 9.41 2.99 5.27
CA ALA A 84 10.16 3.16 6.52
C ALA A 84 11.16 4.34 6.38
N PRO A 85 11.48 5.04 7.48
CA PRO A 85 12.48 6.11 7.45
C PRO A 85 13.80 5.63 6.88
N GLN A 86 14.43 6.47 6.05
CA GLN A 86 15.76 6.21 5.53
C GLN A 86 16.78 6.15 6.68
N VAL A 87 17.68 5.18 6.61
CA VAL A 87 18.80 5.06 7.56
C VAL A 87 20.05 5.58 6.88
N GLU A 88 20.63 6.64 7.45
CA GLU A 88 21.86 7.24 6.98
C GLU A 88 23.02 6.22 7.03
N GLY A 89 23.84 6.19 5.98
CA GLY A 89 24.98 5.28 5.89
C GLY A 89 24.61 3.79 5.82
N ARG A 90 23.35 3.43 5.50
CA ARG A 90 22.95 2.03 5.33
C ARG A 90 23.78 1.36 4.23
N VAL A 91 24.35 0.20 4.57
CA VAL A 91 25.12 -0.65 3.66
C VAL A 91 24.40 -1.97 3.36
N ILE A 92 24.75 -2.60 2.25
CA ILE A 92 24.24 -3.91 1.83
C ILE A 92 24.78 -4.99 2.78
N PRO A 93 23.91 -5.80 3.42
CA PRO A 93 24.33 -6.69 4.51
C PRO A 93 24.77 -8.08 4.06
N CYS A 94 24.72 -8.41 2.76
CA CYS A 94 25.04 -9.76 2.26
C CYS A 94 25.39 -9.80 0.77
N GLY A 95 25.96 -10.93 0.32
CA GLY A 95 26.20 -11.22 -1.10
C GLY A 95 27.43 -10.50 -1.66
N THR A 96 27.50 -10.43 -3.00
CA THR A 96 28.66 -9.86 -3.72
C THR A 96 28.95 -8.41 -3.36
N HIS A 97 27.92 -7.61 -3.10
CA HIS A 97 28.01 -6.18 -2.79
C HIS A 97 28.08 -5.89 -1.28
N TYR A 98 28.45 -6.87 -0.45
CA TYR A 98 28.51 -6.72 1.00
C TYR A 98 29.36 -5.50 1.40
N GLY A 99 28.81 -4.64 2.25
CA GLY A 99 29.47 -3.44 2.76
C GLY A 99 29.39 -2.22 1.84
N GLU A 100 28.91 -2.35 0.60
CA GLU A 100 28.66 -1.21 -0.29
C GLU A 100 27.42 -0.40 0.17
N PRO A 101 27.32 0.89 -0.17
CA PRO A 101 26.13 1.70 0.11
C PRO A 101 24.85 1.08 -0.49
N ALA A 102 23.75 1.08 0.28
CA ALA A 102 22.46 0.60 -0.18
C ALA A 102 21.92 1.47 -1.33
N TRP A 103 21.50 0.81 -2.42
CA TRP A 103 21.06 1.50 -3.63
C TRP A 103 19.76 2.28 -3.42
N GLN A 104 19.74 3.53 -3.91
CA GLN A 104 18.52 4.34 -4.02
C GLN A 104 17.89 4.24 -5.41
N GLU A 105 18.65 3.77 -6.40
CA GLU A 105 18.24 3.53 -7.77
C GLU A 105 18.69 2.14 -8.18
N VAL A 106 17.88 1.45 -8.99
CA VAL A 106 18.17 0.07 -9.38
C VAL A 106 19.33 0.03 -10.38
N PRO A 107 20.44 -0.69 -10.10
CA PRO A 107 21.51 -0.88 -11.06
C PRO A 107 20.99 -1.54 -12.35
N GLY A 108 21.50 -1.09 -13.50
CA GLY A 108 20.99 -1.51 -14.81
C GLY A 108 21.02 -3.03 -15.02
N GLU A 109 22.07 -3.70 -14.55
CA GLU A 109 22.23 -5.16 -14.63
C GLU A 109 21.16 -5.95 -13.86
N TYR A 110 20.61 -5.37 -12.78
CA TYR A 110 19.60 -6.00 -11.92
C TYR A 110 18.17 -5.56 -12.22
N ARG A 111 17.97 -4.58 -13.11
CA ARG A 111 16.65 -3.97 -13.39
C ARG A 111 15.58 -5.00 -13.74
N ALA A 112 15.88 -5.94 -14.65
CA ALA A 112 14.91 -6.95 -15.07
C ALA A 112 14.55 -7.91 -13.93
N MET A 113 15.55 -8.29 -13.12
CA MET A 113 15.40 -9.20 -12.00
C MET A 113 14.59 -8.57 -10.85
N LEU A 114 14.96 -7.37 -10.41
CA LEU A 114 14.26 -6.67 -9.33
C LEU A 114 12.82 -6.32 -9.73
N ARG A 115 12.59 -5.88 -10.98
CA ARG A 115 11.23 -5.66 -11.49
C ARG A 115 10.40 -6.95 -11.42
N ARG A 116 10.97 -8.11 -11.80
CA ARG A 116 10.26 -9.38 -11.71
C ARG A 116 9.88 -9.72 -10.27
N LEU A 117 10.78 -9.48 -9.30
CA LEU A 117 10.50 -9.74 -7.88
C LEU A 117 9.40 -8.83 -7.35
N ILE A 118 9.46 -7.52 -7.66
CA ILE A 118 8.42 -6.55 -7.27
C ILE A 118 7.06 -6.96 -7.86
N VAL A 119 7.03 -7.33 -9.14
CA VAL A 119 5.77 -7.76 -9.80
C VAL A 119 5.23 -9.06 -9.19
N ILE A 120 6.07 -10.06 -8.93
CA ILE A 120 5.62 -11.33 -8.33
C ILE A 120 5.05 -11.11 -6.94
N GLN A 121 5.68 -10.27 -6.12
CA GLN A 121 5.12 -9.89 -4.82
C GLN A 121 3.81 -9.12 -5.00
N GLY A 122 3.78 -8.14 -5.90
CA GLY A 122 2.59 -7.32 -6.15
C GLY A 122 1.40 -8.11 -6.68
N ASP A 123 1.62 -9.21 -7.39
CA ASP A 123 0.57 -10.07 -7.97
C ASP A 123 -0.23 -10.84 -6.90
N THR A 124 0.39 -11.18 -5.76
CA THR A 124 -0.30 -11.92 -4.69
C THR A 124 -1.32 -11.06 -3.96
N GLU A 125 -1.10 -9.75 -3.91
CA GLU A 125 -1.91 -8.84 -3.12
C GLU A 125 -3.35 -8.72 -3.66
N PRO A 126 -3.60 -8.41 -4.95
CA PRO A 126 -4.95 -8.44 -5.52
C PRO A 126 -5.53 -9.85 -5.59
N ALA A 127 -4.70 -10.87 -5.84
CA ALA A 127 -5.16 -12.26 -5.89
C ALA A 127 -5.79 -12.71 -4.56
N SER A 128 -5.23 -12.28 -3.43
CA SER A 128 -5.80 -12.58 -2.11
C SER A 128 -7.18 -11.94 -1.92
N VAL A 129 -7.38 -10.70 -2.38
CA VAL A 129 -8.66 -10.00 -2.34
C VAL A 129 -9.69 -10.73 -3.21
N GLU A 130 -9.30 -11.10 -4.43
CA GLU A 130 -10.13 -11.82 -5.38
C GLU A 130 -10.59 -13.18 -4.83
N GLN A 131 -9.69 -13.94 -4.19
CA GLN A 131 -10.01 -15.22 -3.57
C GLN A 131 -10.99 -15.06 -2.39
N GLN A 132 -10.90 -13.96 -1.66
CA GLN A 132 -11.65 -13.73 -0.42
C GLN A 132 -12.97 -12.98 -0.64
N ARG A 133 -13.25 -12.47 -1.85
CA ARG A 133 -14.34 -11.54 -2.14
C ARG A 133 -15.74 -11.96 -1.68
N TYR A 134 -16.01 -13.26 -1.55
CA TYR A 134 -17.33 -13.77 -1.15
C TYR A 134 -17.44 -14.10 0.35
N LEU A 135 -16.33 -14.10 1.10
CA LEU A 135 -16.30 -14.57 2.49
C LEU A 135 -17.17 -13.71 3.43
N GLY A 136 -17.39 -12.43 3.10
CA GLY A 136 -18.27 -11.54 3.87
C GLY A 136 -19.71 -12.04 3.98
N LYS A 137 -20.20 -12.80 2.98
CA LYS A 137 -21.58 -13.32 2.95
C LYS A 137 -21.87 -14.39 4.01
N THR A 138 -20.81 -15.05 4.48
CA THR A 138 -20.90 -16.13 5.47
C THR A 138 -19.97 -15.89 6.65
N ALA A 139 -19.62 -14.63 6.92
CA ALA A 139 -18.79 -14.28 8.06
C ALA A 139 -19.51 -14.69 9.37
N PRO A 140 -18.81 -15.34 10.31
CA PRO A 140 -19.45 -15.88 11.52
C PRO A 140 -19.81 -14.80 12.55
N SER A 141 -19.32 -13.57 12.37
CA SER A 141 -19.71 -12.40 13.15
C SER A 141 -19.38 -11.10 12.40
N LEU A 142 -19.92 -9.97 12.87
CA LEU A 142 -19.52 -8.64 12.39
C LEU A 142 -18.05 -8.32 12.68
N TYR A 143 -17.49 -8.88 13.77
CA TYR A 143 -16.09 -8.71 14.12
C TYR A 143 -15.18 -9.38 13.08
N ASP A 144 -15.50 -10.63 12.73
CA ASP A 144 -14.76 -11.38 11.71
C ASP A 144 -14.91 -10.75 10.32
N MET A 145 -16.12 -10.30 9.98
CA MET A 145 -16.38 -9.59 8.73
C MET A 145 -15.57 -8.29 8.62
N ARG A 146 -15.51 -7.51 9.71
CA ARG A 146 -14.70 -6.30 9.76
C ARG A 146 -13.21 -6.63 9.62
N ASN A 147 -12.72 -7.69 10.27
CA ASN A 147 -11.31 -8.09 10.16
C ASN A 147 -10.96 -8.56 8.74
N LEU A 148 -11.85 -9.32 8.10
CA LEU A 148 -11.72 -9.67 6.68
C LEU A 148 -11.58 -8.41 5.82
N PHE A 149 -12.47 -7.42 6.00
CA PHE A 149 -12.40 -6.18 5.23
C PHE A 149 -11.15 -5.36 5.54
N GLN A 150 -10.66 -5.38 6.78
CA GLN A 150 -9.37 -4.78 7.14
C GLN A 150 -8.22 -5.43 6.36
N VAL A 151 -8.18 -6.77 6.29
CA VAL A 151 -7.20 -7.48 5.47
C VAL A 151 -7.33 -7.05 4.01
N ASN A 152 -8.54 -7.06 3.44
CA ASN A 152 -8.72 -6.73 2.02
C ASN A 152 -8.22 -5.32 1.66
N VAL A 153 -8.49 -4.30 2.48
CA VAL A 153 -7.99 -2.94 2.20
C VAL A 153 -6.48 -2.81 2.42
N GLU A 154 -5.90 -3.61 3.33
CA GLU A 154 -4.45 -3.66 3.57
C GLU A 154 -3.70 -4.35 2.43
N GLU A 155 -4.22 -5.47 1.91
CA GLU A 155 -3.67 -6.11 0.70
C GLU A 155 -3.84 -5.20 -0.52
N GLY A 156 -4.98 -4.50 -0.62
CA GLY A 156 -5.16 -3.44 -1.60
C GLY A 156 -4.05 -2.37 -1.51
N ARG A 157 -3.64 -1.98 -0.30
CA ARG A 157 -2.53 -1.03 -0.08
C ARG A 157 -1.16 -1.65 -0.41
N HIS A 158 -0.96 -2.95 -0.22
CA HIS A 158 0.28 -3.62 -0.62
C HIS A 158 0.47 -3.59 -2.13
N LEU A 159 -0.60 -3.76 -2.92
CA LEU A 159 -0.55 -3.53 -4.36
C LEU A 159 -0.11 -2.10 -4.70
N TRP A 160 -0.67 -1.09 -4.02
CA TRP A 160 -0.22 0.31 -4.18
C TRP A 160 1.26 0.50 -3.87
N ALA A 161 1.79 -0.20 -2.87
CA ALA A 161 3.21 -0.12 -2.52
C ALA A 161 4.11 -0.69 -3.62
N MET A 162 3.72 -1.80 -4.26
CA MET A 162 4.49 -2.40 -5.35
C MET A 162 4.34 -1.63 -6.67
N VAL A 163 3.18 -1.02 -6.94
CA VAL A 163 2.94 -0.18 -8.13
C VAL A 163 3.72 1.13 -8.09
N TYR A 164 3.98 1.64 -6.89
CA TYR A 164 4.83 2.81 -6.70
C TYR A 164 6.30 2.56 -7.07
N LEU A 165 6.83 1.38 -6.72
CA LEU A 165 8.22 0.96 -6.97
C LEU A 165 8.45 0.60 -8.46
#